data_AF-A0A7T8HKB5-F1
#
_entry.id   AF-A0A7T8HKB5-F1
#
_cell.length_a   1.000
_cell.length_b   1.000
_cell.length_c   1.000
_cell.angle_alpha   90.00
_cell.angle_beta   90.00
_cell.angle_gamma   90.00
#
_symmetry.space_group_name_H-M   'P 1'
#
loop_
_entity.id
_entity.type
_entity.pdbx_description
1 polymer ?
#
loop_
_entity_poly.entity_id
_entity_poly.type
_entity_poly.pdbx_seq_one_letter_code
_entity_poly.pdbx_strand_id
1 'polypeptide(L)'
;VNVFVAIINGMVPIVLAFIEDDGHLSSVNGVSYLRLLQDIIWPRLRHSATRSLLWWMQDGASSHGTNAALEFLNEKFRSRSSAEDGKSQAR
;
A
#
# COMPACT_ATOMS: atom_id res chain seq x y z
N VAL A 1 5.36 15.10 4.93
CA VAL A 1 6.27 14.34 4.02
C VAL A 1 5.47 13.18 3.48
N ASN A 2 5.42 12.99 2.15
CA ASN A 2 4.70 11.89 1.52
C ASN A 2 5.64 10.68 1.41
N VAL A 3 5.64 9.83 2.44
CA VAL A 3 6.49 8.63 2.52
C VAL A 3 5.60 7.40 2.58
N PHE A 4 5.99 6.37 1.83
CA PHE A 4 5.48 5.03 1.94
C PHE A 4 6.53 4.12 2.59
N VAL A 5 6.11 3.34 3.58
CA VAL A 5 6.93 2.35 4.27
C VAL A 5 6.20 1.03 4.28
N ALA A 6 6.84 -0.04 3.79
CA ALA A 6 6.34 -1.40 4.00
C ALA A 6 7.11 -2.07 5.14
N ILE A 7 6.38 -2.77 6.01
CA ILE A 7 6.95 -3.58 7.08
C ILE A 7 6.45 -5.01 6.91
N ILE A 8 7.37 -5.98 6.92
CA ILE A 8 7.07 -7.41 6.79
C ILE A 8 7.86 -8.18 7.84
N ASN A 9 7.16 -8.91 8.71
CA ASN A 9 7.76 -9.70 9.80
C ASN A 9 8.73 -8.88 10.66
N GLY A 10 8.39 -7.63 10.98
CA GLY A 10 9.22 -6.71 11.77
C GLY A 10 10.40 -6.09 11.03
N MET A 11 10.60 -6.40 9.75
CA MET A 11 11.63 -5.77 8.90
C MET A 11 11.02 -4.71 8.00
N VAL A 12 11.80 -3.69 7.62
CA VAL A 12 11.38 -2.61 6.71
C VAL A 12 11.99 -2.83 5.31
N PRO A 13 11.36 -3.63 4.42
CA PRO A 13 11.92 -3.92 3.10
C PRO A 13 11.79 -2.78 2.08
N ILE A 14 10.91 -1.79 2.30
CA ILE A 14 10.64 -0.72 1.31
C ILE A 14 10.43 0.59 2.05
N VAL A 15 11.19 1.61 1.66
CA VAL A 15 10.99 3.02 2.03
C VAL A 15 11.04 3.85 0.76
N LEU A 16 9.97 4.59 0.48
CA LEU A 16 9.85 5.41 -0.73
C LEU A 16 9.26 6.76 -0.37
N ALA A 17 9.89 7.82 -0.83
CA ALA A 17 9.34 9.16 -0.77
C ALA A 17 8.79 9.54 -2.15
N PHE A 18 7.60 10.12 -2.19
CA PHE A 18 7.03 10.66 -3.43
C PHE A 18 7.69 12.01 -3.71
N ILE A 19 8.77 11.98 -4.47
CA ILE A 19 9.57 13.14 -4.86
C ILE A 19 9.59 13.17 -6.40
N GLU A 20 9.33 14.34 -6.98
CA GLU A 20 9.43 14.58 -8.43
C GLU A 20 10.89 14.74 -8.85
N ASP A 21 11.16 14.69 -10.15
CA ASP A 21 12.54 14.73 -10.68
C ASP A 21 13.29 16.03 -10.32
N ASP A 22 12.56 17.10 -9.98
CA ASP A 22 13.09 18.40 -9.55
C ASP A 22 13.35 18.48 -8.03
N GLY A 23 13.09 17.41 -7.28
CA GLY A 23 13.29 17.35 -5.84
C GLY A 23 12.10 17.84 -5.00
N HIS A 24 10.99 18.26 -5.62
CA HIS A 24 9.78 18.64 -4.90
C HIS A 24 8.96 17.44 -4.45
N LEU A 25 8.23 17.58 -3.33
CA LEU A 25 7.31 16.55 -2.85
C LEU A 25 6.13 16.44 -3.80
N SER A 26 5.96 15.26 -4.41
CA SER A 26 4.79 14.96 -5.23
C SER A 26 3.59 14.64 -4.35
N SER A 27 2.40 15.04 -4.80
CA SER A 27 1.14 14.70 -4.12
C SER A 27 0.81 13.22 -4.33
N VAL A 28 0.50 12.52 -3.23
CA VAL A 28 -0.01 11.13 -3.33
C VAL A 28 -1.48 11.19 -3.73
N ASN A 29 -1.79 10.66 -4.90
CA ASN A 29 -3.16 10.51 -5.40
C ASN A 29 -3.37 9.06 -5.85
N GLY A 30 -4.59 8.71 -6.26
CA GLY A 30 -4.91 7.34 -6.68
C GLY A 30 -4.03 6.81 -7.82
N VAL A 31 -3.62 7.67 -8.76
CA VAL A 31 -2.80 7.27 -9.91
C VAL A 31 -1.36 7.01 -9.49
N SER A 32 -0.73 7.93 -8.74
CA SER A 32 0.64 7.73 -8.24
C SER A 32 0.71 6.57 -7.25
N TYR A 33 -0.35 6.37 -6.48
CA TYR A 33 -0.49 5.23 -5.58
C TYR A 33 -0.63 3.89 -6.33
N LEU A 34 -1.47 3.82 -7.37
CA LEU A 34 -1.60 2.60 -8.18
C LEU A 34 -0.29 2.24 -8.89
N ARG A 35 0.42 3.23 -9.45
CA ARG A 35 1.74 3.02 -10.05
C ARG A 35 2.74 2.48 -9.03
N LEU A 36 2.77 3.05 -7.83
CA LEU A 36 3.59 2.51 -6.74
C LEU A 36 3.30 1.02 -6.50
N LEU A 37 2.01 0.65 -6.39
CA LEU A 37 1.59 -0.72 -6.16
C LEU A 37 2.05 -1.68 -7.27
N GLN A 38 1.85 -1.28 -8.53
CA GLN A 38 2.12 -2.10 -9.70
C GLN A 38 3.63 -2.23 -9.99
N ASP A 39 4.35 -1.12 -9.95
CA ASP A 39 5.71 -1.04 -10.48
C ASP A 39 6.77 -1.36 -9.42
N ILE A 40 6.47 -1.09 -8.14
CA ILE A 40 7.46 -1.22 -7.06
C ILE A 40 7.07 -2.27 -6.04
N ILE A 41 5.85 -2.18 -5.49
CA ILE A 41 5.44 -3.03 -4.37
C ILE A 41 5.23 -4.47 -4.82
N TRP A 42 4.34 -4.70 -5.79
CA TRP A 42 3.98 -6.05 -6.18
C TRP A 42 5.16 -6.89 -6.67
N PRO A 43 6.09 -6.39 -7.50
CA PRO A 43 7.26 -7.16 -7.91
C PRO A 43 8.14 -7.62 -6.74
N ARG A 44 8.26 -6.79 -5.70
CA ARG A 44 9.06 -7.10 -4.50
C ARG A 44 8.34 -8.05 -3.54
N LEU A 45 7.00 -7.95 -3.45
CA LEU A 45 6.22 -8.68 -2.46
C LEU A 45 5.56 -9.95 -2.98
N ARG A 46 5.39 -10.13 -4.30
CA ARG A 46 4.61 -11.24 -4.88
C ARG A 46 4.97 -12.62 -4.35
N HIS A 47 6.26 -12.91 -4.16
CA HIS A 47 6.72 -14.21 -3.69
C HIS A 47 6.33 -14.46 -2.23
N SER A 48 6.46 -13.43 -1.39
CA SER A 48 6.09 -13.52 0.04
C SER A 48 4.57 -13.49 0.22
N ALA A 49 3.88 -12.62 -0.51
CA ALA A 49 2.43 -12.48 -0.45
C ALA A 49 1.70 -13.78 -0.84
N THR A 50 2.16 -14.46 -1.89
CA THR A 50 1.56 -15.72 -2.36
C THR A 50 1.84 -16.92 -1.44
N ARG A 51 2.99 -16.95 -0.77
CA ARG A 51 3.41 -18.09 0.07
C ARG A 51 3.02 -17.95 1.54
N SER A 52 3.02 -16.72 2.06
CA SER A 52 2.88 -16.45 3.49
C SER A 52 1.57 -15.75 3.84
N LEU A 53 0.63 -15.63 2.88
CA LEU A 53 -0.73 -15.19 3.16
C LEU A 53 -0.81 -13.82 3.88
N LEU A 54 0.06 -12.90 3.45
CA LEU A 54 0.23 -11.58 4.07
C LEU A 54 -1.02 -10.71 3.95
N TRP A 55 -1.26 -9.89 4.97
CA TRP A 55 -2.31 -8.87 4.99
C TRP A 55 -1.78 -7.54 4.45
N TRP A 56 -2.62 -6.83 3.69
CA TRP A 56 -2.31 -5.47 3.27
C TRP A 56 -2.94 -4.50 4.26
N MET A 57 -2.12 -3.69 4.93
CA MET A 57 -2.55 -2.64 5.84
C MET A 57 -1.92 -1.32 5.40
N GLN A 58 -2.71 -0.26 5.46
CA GLN A 58 -2.25 1.08 5.12
C GLN A 58 -2.85 2.08 6.09
N ASP A 59 -1.99 2.80 6.78
CA ASP A 59 -2.40 3.79 7.76
C ASP A 59 -2.89 5.06 7.06
N GLY A 60 -4.19 5.35 7.19
CA GLY A 60 -4.84 6.65 6.99
C GLY A 60 -4.78 7.32 5.60
N ALA A 61 -4.02 6.82 4.64
CA ALA A 61 -3.78 7.53 3.38
C ALA A 61 -4.92 7.33 2.37
N SER A 62 -5.91 8.22 2.35
CA SER A 62 -7.12 8.18 1.51
C SER A 62 -6.93 7.90 0.01
N SER A 63 -5.73 8.10 -0.54
CA SER A 63 -5.36 7.73 -1.92
C SER A 63 -5.52 6.23 -2.25
N HIS A 64 -5.49 5.35 -1.25
CA HIS A 64 -5.75 3.91 -1.44
C HIS A 64 -7.21 3.55 -1.65
N GLY A 65 -8.14 4.45 -1.30
CA GLY A 65 -9.57 4.23 -1.43
C GLY A 65 -10.09 4.38 -2.86
N THR A 66 -9.22 4.60 -3.85
CA THR A 66 -9.65 4.61 -5.26
C THR A 66 -9.99 3.20 -5.72
N ASN A 67 -11.08 3.07 -6.49
CA ASN A 67 -11.57 1.76 -6.95
C ASN A 67 -10.47 0.92 -7.61
N ALA A 68 -9.65 1.53 -8.47
CA ALA A 68 -8.56 0.82 -9.15
C ALA A 68 -7.48 0.29 -8.19
N ALA A 69 -7.13 1.04 -7.14
CA ALA A 69 -6.18 0.57 -6.13
C ALA A 69 -6.79 -0.56 -5.29
N LEU A 70 -8.07 -0.43 -4.89
CA LEU A 70 -8.79 -1.47 -4.14
C LEU A 70 -8.93 -2.76 -4.96
N GLU A 71 -9.30 -2.66 -6.23
CA GLU A 71 -9.39 -3.81 -7.15
C GLU A 71 -8.04 -4.53 -7.26
N PHE A 72 -6.95 -3.79 -7.48
CA PHE A 72 -5.61 -4.37 -7.54
C PHE A 72 -5.23 -5.07 -6.23
N LEU A 73 -5.44 -4.42 -5.08
CA LEU A 73 -5.13 -5.01 -3.77
C LEU A 73 -5.98 -6.25 -3.48
N ASN A 74 -7.27 -6.22 -3.83
CA ASN A 74 -8.17 -7.36 -3.67
C ASN A 74 -7.75 -8.54 -4.54
N GLU A 75 -7.36 -8.30 -5.79
CA GLU A 75 -6.89 -9.34 -6.69
C GLU A 75 -5.61 -10.01 -6.15
N LYS A 76 -4.65 -9.22 -5.66
CA LYS A 76 -3.33 -9.71 -5.27
C LYS A 76 -3.26 -10.27 -3.85
N PHE A 77 -4.03 -9.71 -2.92
CA PHE A 77 -4.03 -10.09 -1.50
C PHE A 77 -5.31 -10.83 -1.06
N ARG A 78 -6.26 -11.08 -1.97
CA ARG A 78 -7.47 -11.91 -1.78
C ARG A 78 -8.36 -11.46 -0.60
N SER A 79 -8.94 -10.26 -0.72
CA SER A 79 -9.90 -9.68 0.25
C SER A 79 -9.37 -9.48 1.68
N ARG A 80 -8.04 -9.42 1.85
CA ARG A 80 -7.34 -9.14 3.13
C ARG A 80 -6.81 -7.72 3.22
N SER A 81 -7.46 -6.82 2.50
CA SER A 81 -7.27 -5.38 2.57
C SER A 81 -8.20 -4.84 3.65
N SER A 82 -7.64 -4.47 4.80
CA SER A 82 -8.41 -3.75 5.81
C SER A 82 -8.33 -2.26 5.51
N ALA A 83 -9.42 -1.70 4.99
CA ALA A 83 -9.59 -0.25 4.79
C ALA A 83 -10.26 0.45 5.99
N GLU A 84 -10.40 -0.23 7.13
CA GLU A 84 -11.11 0.29 8.30
C GLU A 84 -10.17 0.35 9.51
N ASP A 85 -9.68 1.55 9.80
CA ASP A 85 -9.45 1.97 11.19
C ASP A 85 -10.52 3.04 11.49
N GLY A 86 -11.54 2.67 12.28
CA GLY A 86 -12.61 3.61 12.61
C GLY A 86 -14.00 3.05 12.94
N LYS A 87 -14.14 1.84 13.50
CA LYS A 87 -15.28 1.53 14.39
C LYS A 87 -14.91 0.44 15.38
N SER A 88 -14.48 0.92 16.54
CA SER A 88 -14.69 0.20 17.79
C SER A 88 -16.16 -0.22 17.90
N GLN A 89 -16.43 -1.51 17.90
CA GLN A 89 -17.33 -2.07 18.91
C GLN A 89 -16.71 -3.34 19.47
N ALA A 90 -16.27 -3.17 20.72
CA ALA A 90 -16.10 -4.23 21.67
C ALA A 90 -17.36 -5.10 21.75
N ARG A 91 -17.12 -6.40 21.91
CA ARG A 91 -17.94 -7.41 22.61
C ARG A 91 -19.44 -7.46 22.33
#